data_AF-A0A4Q2WTQ8-F1
#
_entry.id   AF-A0A4Q2WTQ8-F1
#
_cell.length_a   1.000
_cell.length_b   1.000
_cell.length_c   1.000
_cell.angle_alpha   90.00
_cell.angle_beta   90.00
_cell.angle_gamma   90.00
#
_symmetry.space_group_name_H-M   'P 1'
#
loop_
_entity.id
_entity.type
_entity.pdbx_description
1 polymer ?
#
loop_
_entity_poly.entity_id
_entity_poly.type
_entity_poly.pdbx_seq_one_letter_code
_entity_poly.pdbx_strand_id
1 'polypeptide(L)'
;MIIALAFVYFIISFAPIWLPAIRAFRRKSRLPRPFLFVGIVAALVYGVFSFLAFAVLLPVEAYGIFIAPQLEAAGIAAGAGLLRVSRFFVNYWWAFVPPIQLALTWYITLQVGRRWAHICGAPPNNSFKPTPLRGAA
;
A
#
# COMPACT_ATOMS: atom_id res chain seq x y z
N MET A 1 -4.06 -27.40 -9.17
CA MET A 1 -4.69 -26.54 -8.15
C MET A 1 -3.77 -25.41 -7.68
N ILE A 2 -2.52 -25.70 -7.28
CA ILE A 2 -1.54 -24.68 -6.83
C ILE A 2 -1.24 -23.63 -7.93
N ILE A 3 -1.09 -24.06 -9.18
CA ILE A 3 -0.83 -23.15 -10.32
C ILE A 3 -1.97 -22.14 -10.51
N ALA A 4 -3.23 -22.57 -10.37
CA ALA A 4 -4.39 -21.69 -10.49
C ALA A 4 -4.43 -20.65 -9.36
N LEU A 5 -4.11 -21.06 -8.13
CA LEU A 5 -3.96 -20.15 -6.98
C LEU A 5 -2.87 -19.11 -7.22
N ALA A 6 -1.70 -19.52 -7.69
CA ALA A 6 -0.60 -18.61 -8.02
C ALA A 6 -1.01 -17.61 -9.12
N PHE A 7 -1.74 -18.07 -10.13
CA PHE A 7 -2.21 -17.21 -11.21
C PHE A 7 -3.25 -16.18 -10.72
N VAL A 8 -4.20 -16.60 -9.88
CA VAL A 8 -5.15 -15.68 -9.24
C VAL A 8 -4.42 -14.66 -8.38
N TYR A 9 -3.43 -15.10 -7.59
CA TYR A 9 -2.62 -14.24 -6.75
C TYR A 9 -1.84 -13.21 -7.57
N PHE A 10 -1.27 -13.64 -8.70
CA PHE A 10 -0.60 -12.77 -9.65
C PHE A 10 -1.56 -11.71 -10.20
N ILE A 11 -2.75 -12.10 -10.68
CA ILE A 11 -3.75 -11.14 -11.17
C ILE A 11 -4.18 -10.13 -10.09
N ILE A 12 -4.37 -10.59 -8.85
CA ILE A 12 -4.72 -9.70 -7.73
C ILE A 12 -3.57 -8.75 -7.41
N SER A 13 -2.32 -9.18 -7.58
CA SER A 13 -1.14 -8.32 -7.38
C SER A 13 -1.13 -7.13 -8.36
N PHE A 14 -1.76 -7.27 -9.53
CA PHE A 14 -1.98 -6.20 -10.51
C PHE A 14 -3.30 -5.42 -10.31
N ALA A 15 -4.10 -5.74 -9.28
CA ALA A 15 -5.33 -5.01 -8.95
C ALA A 15 -5.15 -3.50 -8.84
N PRO A 16 -4.06 -2.97 -8.25
CA PRO A 16 -3.81 -1.53 -8.18
C PRO A 16 -3.72 -0.83 -9.54
N ILE A 17 -3.61 -1.58 -10.63
CA ILE A 17 -3.51 -1.07 -11.99
C ILE A 17 -4.84 -1.26 -12.73
N TRP A 18 -5.37 -2.49 -12.78
CA TRP A 18 -6.56 -2.76 -13.60
C TRP A 18 -7.87 -2.23 -12.99
N LEU A 19 -8.05 -2.24 -11.66
CA LEU A 19 -9.24 -1.66 -11.02
C LEU A 19 -9.40 -0.16 -11.31
N PRO A 20 -8.40 0.70 -11.05
CA PRO A 20 -8.50 2.11 -11.37
C PRO A 20 -8.57 2.35 -12.87
N ALA A 21 -7.93 1.52 -13.71
CA ALA A 21 -8.07 1.64 -15.17
C ALA A 21 -9.52 1.43 -15.62
N ILE A 22 -10.18 0.35 -15.16
CA ILE A 22 -11.60 0.12 -15.47
C ILE A 22 -12.46 1.32 -15.06
N ARG A 23 -12.20 1.91 -13.89
CA ARG A 23 -12.93 3.09 -13.42
C ARG A 23 -12.64 4.33 -14.27
N ALA A 24 -11.37 4.59 -14.59
CA ALA A 24 -10.93 5.78 -15.32
C ALA A 24 -11.40 5.79 -16.79
N PHE A 25 -11.48 4.61 -17.42
CA PHE A 25 -11.86 4.45 -18.82
C PHE A 25 -13.33 4.09 -19.05
N ARG A 26 -14.14 3.99 -17.98
CA ARG A 26 -15.58 3.69 -18.12
C ARG A 26 -16.32 4.84 -18.81
N ARG A 27 -16.92 4.55 -19.98
CA ARG A 27 -17.58 5.51 -20.90
C ARG A 27 -18.55 6.51 -20.23
N LYS A 28 -19.28 6.12 -19.17
CA LYS A 28 -20.24 7.00 -18.47
C LYS A 28 -19.59 8.11 -17.63
N SER A 29 -18.33 7.98 -17.23
CA SER A 29 -17.66 8.95 -16.35
C SER A 29 -16.15 8.91 -16.58
N ARG A 30 -15.73 9.18 -17.82
CA ARG A 30 -14.31 9.22 -18.16
C ARG A 30 -13.64 10.32 -17.34
N LEU A 31 -12.67 9.94 -16.52
CA LEU A 31 -11.94 10.88 -15.69
C LEU A 31 -10.98 11.73 -16.54
N PRO A 32 -10.76 13.01 -16.20
CA PRO A 32 -9.71 13.81 -16.83
C PRO A 32 -8.35 13.15 -16.58
N ARG A 33 -7.46 13.10 -17.57
CA ARG A 33 -6.10 12.52 -17.43
C ARG A 33 -6.07 11.10 -16.82
N PRO A 34 -6.70 10.09 -17.45
CA PRO A 34 -6.93 8.77 -16.87
C PRO A 34 -5.65 7.99 -16.55
N PHE A 35 -4.58 8.14 -17.34
CA PHE A 35 -3.30 7.47 -17.09
C PHE A 35 -2.62 7.97 -15.82
N LEU A 36 -2.65 9.28 -15.55
CA LEU A 36 -2.10 9.86 -14.33
C LEU A 36 -2.89 9.41 -13.10
N PHE A 37 -4.22 9.31 -13.22
CA PHE A 37 -5.05 8.75 -12.16
C PHE A 37 -4.64 7.32 -11.80
N VAL A 38 -4.51 6.44 -12.81
CA VAL A 38 -4.07 5.05 -12.59
C VAL A 38 -2.69 4.99 -11.96
N GLY A 39 -1.74 5.78 -12.47
CA GLY A 39 -0.38 5.83 -11.93
C GLY A 39 -0.33 6.28 -10.46
N ILE A 40 -1.06 7.33 -10.10
CA ILE A 40 -1.11 7.83 -8.72
C ILE A 40 -1.80 6.83 -7.79
N VAL A 41 -2.91 6.22 -8.23
CA VAL A 41 -3.58 5.20 -7.42
C VAL A 41 -2.67 3.99 -7.21
N ALA A 42 -2.01 3.50 -8.27
CA ALA A 42 -1.06 2.39 -8.16
C ALA A 42 0.08 2.73 -7.19
N ALA A 43 0.70 3.90 -7.33
CA ALA A 43 1.78 4.36 -6.45
C ALA A 43 1.34 4.47 -4.98
N LEU A 44 0.15 5.04 -4.73
CA LEU A 44 -0.40 5.16 -3.38
C LEU A 44 -0.71 3.79 -2.76
N VAL A 45 -1.33 2.90 -3.53
CA VAL A 45 -1.70 1.56 -3.04
C VAL A 45 -0.44 0.76 -2.73
N TYR A 46 0.53 0.69 -3.64
CA TYR A 46 1.79 -0.02 -3.38
C TYR A 46 2.57 0.64 -2.23
N GLY A 47 2.66 1.97 -2.20
CA GLY A 47 3.36 2.70 -1.15
C GLY A 47 2.76 2.46 0.24
N VAL A 48 1.44 2.60 0.38
CA VAL A 48 0.75 2.36 1.67
C VAL A 48 0.81 0.88 2.06
N PHE A 49 0.63 -0.02 1.10
CA PHE A 49 0.74 -1.45 1.36
C PHE A 49 2.14 -1.84 1.84
N SER A 50 3.20 -1.40 1.15
CA SER A 50 4.59 -1.63 1.55
C SER A 50 4.89 -1.00 2.90
N PHE A 51 4.43 0.22 3.15
CA PHE A 51 4.60 0.87 4.45
C PHE A 51 3.95 0.07 5.59
N LEU A 52 2.69 -0.36 5.42
CA LEU A 52 2.00 -1.19 6.41
C LEU A 52 2.70 -2.54 6.60
N ALA A 53 3.15 -3.17 5.52
CA ALA A 53 3.90 -4.41 5.59
C ALA A 53 5.17 -4.24 6.42
N PHE A 54 5.99 -3.23 6.13
CA PHE A 54 7.21 -2.96 6.91
C PHE A 54 6.93 -2.58 8.36
N ALA A 55 5.89 -1.77 8.61
CA ALA A 55 5.50 -1.37 9.95
C ALA A 55 5.09 -2.55 10.84
N VAL A 56 4.61 -3.66 10.25
CA VAL A 56 4.23 -4.88 10.98
C VAL A 56 5.36 -5.91 10.97
N LEU A 57 6.00 -6.17 9.83
CA LEU A 57 7.04 -7.18 9.68
C LEU A 57 8.29 -6.82 10.46
N LEU A 58 8.75 -5.56 10.43
CA LEU A 58 10.00 -5.19 11.11
C LEU A 58 9.93 -5.41 12.63
N PRO A 59 8.88 -4.98 13.36
CA PRO A 59 8.77 -5.30 14.78
C PRO A 59 8.66 -6.80 15.07
N VAL A 60 7.95 -7.55 14.22
CA VAL A 60 7.79 -9.01 14.39
C VAL A 60 9.11 -9.74 14.22
N GLU A 61 9.88 -9.40 13.19
CA GLU A 61 11.21 -9.94 12.93
C GLU A 61 12.18 -9.53 14.06
N ALA A 62 12.18 -8.26 14.47
CA ALA A 62 13.02 -7.78 15.56
C ALA A 62 12.70 -8.52 16.88
N TYR A 63 11.41 -8.74 17.19
CA TYR A 63 11.01 -9.54 18.35
C TYR A 63 11.51 -10.99 18.24
N GLY A 64 11.35 -11.62 17.07
CA GLY A 64 11.78 -13.00 16.83
C GLY A 64 13.29 -13.20 16.94
N ILE A 65 14.08 -12.20 16.54
CA ILE A 65 15.55 -12.28 16.55
C ILE A 65 16.12 -11.92 17.93
N PHE A 66 15.65 -10.84 18.55
CA PHE A 66 16.30 -10.28 19.74
C PHE A 66 15.63 -10.68 21.06
N ILE A 67 14.30 -10.81 21.08
CA ILE A 67 13.53 -10.92 22.34
C ILE A 67 13.13 -12.38 22.62
N ALA A 68 12.64 -13.08 21.60
CA ALA A 68 12.24 -14.49 21.69
C ALA A 68 13.30 -15.43 22.29
N PRO A 69 14.57 -15.46 21.80
CA PRO A 69 15.55 -16.40 22.33
C PRO A 69 15.93 -16.11 23.79
N GLN A 70 15.86 -14.84 24.21
CA GLN A 70 16.14 -14.46 25.59
C GLN A 70 15.03 -14.89 26.55
N LEU A 71 13.76 -14.80 26.11
CA LEU A 71 12.61 -15.25 26.88
C LEU A 71 12.58 -16.78 27.03
N GLU A 72 12.97 -17.51 25.97
CA GLU A 72 13.12 -18.97 26.02
C GLU A 72 14.25 -19.38 26.97
N ALA A 73 15.40 -18.70 26.91
CA ALA A 73 16.52 -18.96 27.82
C ALA A 73 16.19 -18.66 29.30
N ALA A 74 15.31 -17.69 29.56
CA ALA A 74 14.86 -17.32 30.90
C ALA A 74 13.73 -18.22 31.45
N GLY A 75 13.21 -19.19 30.67
CA GLY A 75 12.13 -20.09 31.09
C GLY A 75 10.78 -19.40 31.31
N ILE A 76 10.59 -18.19 30.78
CA ILE A 76 9.40 -17.37 31.04
C ILE A 76 8.27 -17.75 30.06
N ALA A 77 7.22 -18.39 30.57
CA ALA A 77 6.05 -18.82 29.79
C ALA A 77 5.27 -17.65 29.13
N ALA A 78 5.41 -16.41 29.62
CA ALA A 78 4.76 -15.23 29.04
C ALA A 78 5.18 -14.93 27.59
N GLY A 79 6.39 -15.37 27.17
CA GLY A 79 6.85 -15.23 25.78
C GLY A 79 6.11 -16.14 24.78
N ALA A 80 5.49 -17.22 25.26
CA ALA A 80 4.85 -18.24 24.41
C ALA A 80 3.62 -17.73 23.66
N GLY A 81 2.85 -16.81 24.26
CA GLY A 81 1.69 -16.20 23.63
C GLY A 81 2.07 -15.34 22.42
N LEU A 82 3.05 -14.44 22.61
CA LEU A 82 3.52 -13.55 21.54
C LEU A 82 4.25 -14.33 20.43
N LEU A 83 5.00 -15.38 20.79
CA LEU A 83 5.61 -16.32 19.84
C LEU A 83 4.58 -17.08 18.99
N ARG A 84 3.42 -17.43 19.57
CA ARG A 84 2.35 -18.11 18.83
C ARG A 84 1.67 -17.15 17.84
N VAL A 85 1.44 -15.91 18.25
CA VAL A 85 0.90 -14.86 17.38
C VAL A 85 1.88 -14.52 16.25
N SER A 86 3.17 -14.34 16.55
CA SER A 86 4.17 -14.04 15.53
C SER A 86 4.30 -15.17 14.49
N ARG A 87 4.38 -16.44 14.93
CA ARG A 87 4.38 -17.60 14.02
C ARG A 87 3.11 -17.69 13.18
N PHE A 88 1.95 -17.35 13.75
CA PHE A 88 0.71 -17.30 12.97
C PHE A 88 0.81 -16.25 11.85
N PHE A 89 1.28 -15.04 12.14
CA PHE A 89 1.47 -14.02 11.11
C PHE A 89 2.48 -14.48 10.05
N VAL A 90 3.62 -15.05 10.43
CA VAL A 90 4.63 -15.56 9.49
C VAL A 90 4.11 -16.70 8.60
N ASN A 91 3.21 -17.54 9.11
CA ASN A 91 2.69 -18.69 8.35
C ASN A 91 1.47 -18.35 7.48
N TYR A 92 0.66 -17.36 7.89
CA TYR A 92 -0.63 -17.06 7.26
C TYR A 92 -0.73 -15.66 6.62
N TRP A 93 0.31 -14.82 6.68
CA TRP A 93 0.28 -13.47 6.09
C TRP A 93 -0.14 -13.47 4.61
N TRP A 94 0.30 -14.46 3.84
CA TRP A 94 -0.03 -14.60 2.41
C TRP A 94 -1.54 -14.69 2.16
N ALA A 95 -2.33 -15.23 3.09
CA ALA A 95 -3.79 -15.28 2.94
C ALA A 95 -4.45 -13.90 3.17
N PHE A 96 -3.81 -13.02 3.95
CA PHE A 96 -4.32 -11.68 4.23
C PHE A 96 -3.90 -10.65 3.18
N VAL A 97 -2.81 -10.88 2.44
CA VAL A 97 -2.30 -9.94 1.44
C VAL A 97 -3.33 -9.63 0.33
N PRO A 98 -3.92 -10.63 -0.37
CA PRO A 98 -4.90 -10.36 -1.43
C PRO A 98 -6.12 -9.54 -0.98
N PRO A 99 -6.84 -9.88 0.12
CA PRO A 99 -7.99 -9.10 0.54
C PRO A 99 -7.61 -7.69 0.99
N ILE A 100 -6.47 -7.52 1.69
CA ILE A 100 -5.98 -6.19 2.08
C ILE A 100 -5.67 -5.35 0.84
N GLN A 101 -4.96 -5.91 -0.13
CA GLN A 101 -4.58 -5.21 -1.35
C GLN A 101 -5.81 -4.81 -2.19
N LEU A 102 -6.80 -5.68 -2.30
CA LEU A 102 -8.07 -5.36 -2.97
C LEU A 102 -8.85 -4.26 -2.24
N ALA A 103 -8.99 -4.37 -0.92
CA ALA A 103 -9.69 -3.38 -0.11
C ALA A 103 -9.02 -2.01 -0.20
N LEU A 104 -7.69 -1.97 -0.10
CA LEU A 104 -6.90 -0.75 -0.21
C LEU A 104 -7.01 -0.13 -1.60
N THR A 105 -6.90 -0.95 -2.65
CA THR A 105 -7.08 -0.51 -4.04
C THR A 105 -8.46 0.11 -4.24
N TRP A 106 -9.50 -0.59 -3.80
CA TRP A 106 -10.88 -0.13 -3.90
C TRP A 106 -11.09 1.21 -3.18
N TYR A 107 -10.63 1.29 -1.93
CA TYR A 107 -10.76 2.47 -1.09
C TYR A 107 -10.05 3.69 -1.68
N ILE A 108 -8.77 3.54 -2.05
CA ILE A 108 -7.97 4.64 -2.62
C ILE A 108 -8.53 5.06 -3.99
N THR A 109 -8.92 4.11 -4.84
CA THR A 109 -9.54 4.39 -6.13
C THR A 109 -10.82 5.23 -5.97
N LEU A 110 -11.65 4.90 -4.98
CA LEU A 110 -12.87 5.66 -4.66
C LEU A 110 -12.55 7.06 -4.13
N GLN A 111 -11.62 7.15 -3.17
CA GLN A 111 -11.31 8.40 -2.49
C GLN A 111 -10.64 9.41 -3.44
N VAL A 112 -9.62 8.97 -4.18
CA VAL A 112 -8.94 9.78 -5.20
C VAL A 112 -9.91 10.11 -6.32
N GLY A 113 -10.69 9.12 -6.80
CA GLY A 113 -11.62 9.31 -7.91
C GLY A 113 -12.69 10.37 -7.66
N ARG A 114 -13.17 10.50 -6.41
CA ARG A 114 -14.14 11.55 -6.02
C ARG A 114 -13.55 12.96 -6.08
N ARG A 115 -12.25 13.12 -5.83
CA ARG A 115 -11.56 14.42 -5.78
C ARG A 115 -10.78 14.73 -7.06
N TRP A 116 -10.66 13.76 -7.97
CA TRP A 116 -9.74 13.82 -9.09
C TRP A 116 -10.00 14.97 -10.06
N ALA A 117 -11.28 15.25 -10.36
CA ALA A 117 -11.64 16.38 -11.22
C ALA A 117 -11.23 17.74 -10.61
N HIS A 118 -11.38 17.89 -9.28
CA HIS A 118 -10.94 19.07 -8.56
C HIS A 118 -9.41 19.20 -8.53
N ILE A 119 -8.69 18.10 -8.31
CA ILE A 119 -7.22 18.08 -8.34
C ILE A 119 -6.69 18.47 -9.73
N CYS A 120 -7.31 17.96 -10.80
CA CYS A 120 -6.92 18.29 -12.17
C CYS A 120 -7.27 19.74 -12.57
N GLY A 121 -8.30 20.33 -11.94
CA GLY A 121 -8.73 21.70 -12.19
C GLY A 121 -8.04 22.76 -11.35
N ALA A 122 -7.19 22.36 -10.39
CA ALA A 122 -6.45 23.30 -9.56
C ALA A 122 -5.48 24.13 -10.43
N PRO A 123 -5.51 25.47 -10.34
CA PRO A 123 -4.60 26.31 -11.10
C PRO A 123 -3.14 26.00 -10.70
N PRO A 124 -2.20 26.08 -11.65
CA PRO A 124 -0.78 25.88 -11.34
C PRO A 124 -0.37 26.85 -10.23
N ASN A 125 0.26 26.31 -9.19
CA ASN A 125 0.69 27.11 -8.05
C ASN A 125 1.86 28.02 -8.47
N ASN A 126 1.53 29.24 -8.90
CA ASN A 126 2.50 30.25 -9.31
C ASN A 126 3.21 30.93 -8.11
N SER A 127 3.03 30.41 -6.89
CA SER A 127 3.63 30.96 -5.67
C SER A 127 5.13 30.72 -5.55
N PHE A 128 5.72 29.85 -6.38
CA PHE A 128 7.17 29.71 -6.47
C PHE A 128 7.74 30.80 -7.38
N LYS A 129 7.64 32.06 -6.95
CA LYS A 129 8.51 33.10 -7.50
C LYS A 129 9.88 32.88 -6.85
N PRO A 130 10.94 32.52 -7.60
CA PRO A 130 12.28 32.52 -7.03
C PRO A 130 12.53 33.94 -6.52
N THR A 131 12.74 34.07 -5.20
CA THR A 131 13.16 35.33 -4.61
C THR A 131 14.43 35.75 -5.37
N PRO A 132 14.43 36.89 -6.08
CA PRO A 132 15.65 37.33 -6.72
C PRO A 132 16.69 37.49 -5.62
N LEU A 133 17.82 36.78 -5.76
CA LEU A 133 18.97 36.93 -4.88
C LEU A 133 19.32 38.43 -4.90
N ARG A 134 19.06 39.12 -3.78
CA ARG A 134 19.51 40.50 -3.56
C ARG A 134 21.03 40.48 -3.74
N GLY A 135 21.54 41.07 -4.83
CA GLY A 135 22.97 41.30 -4.99
C GLY A 135 23.58 41.07 -6.38
N ALA A 136 22.80 40.71 -7.41
CA ALA A 136 23.31 40.73 -8.79
C ALA A 136 23.03 42.10 -9.44
N ALA A 137 23.79 43.11 -9.04
CA ALA A 137 23.96 44.38 -9.73
C ALA A 137 25.42 44.83 -9.56
#